data_AF-U2W278-F1
#
_entry.id   AF-U2W278-F1
#
_cell.length_a   1.000
_cell.length_b   1.000
_cell.length_c   1.000
_cell.angle_alpha   90.00
_cell.angle_beta   90.00
_cell.angle_gamma   90.00
#
_symmetry.space_group_name_H-M   'P 1'
#
loop_
_entity.id
_entity.type
_entity.pdbx_description
1 polymer ?
#
loop_
_entity_poly.entity_id
_entity_poly.type
_entity_poly.pdbx_seq_one_letter_code
_entity_poly.pdbx_strand_id
1 'polypeptide(L)'
;MEAVLKLELSERESRGVRELIALCNETDGTNYDPSAETEGDFYYLIRNEEASETAVSGELLSFLSAYRLGGDAEEGERLAVSAFTHPGIRRQGLFHLCLNSLRDDFRSFSYRFLVKCAAGREEAGEIPEHTRHCLLSIGAERKKDELFLEKLLPRGISDPGDSLSDRFGELHFTPYSKDTLYLYGLLVYDSYLRQGHGRALLKKAEQYKAGPYRRILLQADSRNLPALSLYRSENYIVTDRICCFDLKKEHSRC
;
A
#
# COMPACT_ATOMS: atom_id res chain seq x y z
N MET A 1 -24.81 -2.47 -15.90
CA MET A 1 -23.39 -2.17 -15.64
C MET A 1 -22.73 -3.45 -15.19
N GLU A 2 -21.70 -3.88 -15.91
CA GLU A 2 -20.86 -5.03 -15.53
C GLU A 2 -19.42 -4.52 -15.35
N ALA A 3 -18.72 -5.08 -14.36
CA ALA A 3 -17.30 -4.84 -14.17
C ALA A 3 -16.54 -6.07 -14.67
N VAL A 4 -15.80 -5.92 -15.77
CA VAL A 4 -15.09 -7.02 -16.43
C VAL A 4 -13.60 -6.95 -16.11
N LEU A 5 -12.96 -8.10 -15.92
CA LEU A 5 -11.53 -8.21 -15.70
C LEU A 5 -10.72 -7.59 -16.84
N LYS A 6 -9.75 -6.77 -16.46
CA LYS A 6 -8.70 -6.25 -17.34
C LYS A 6 -7.33 -6.50 -16.74
N LEU A 7 -6.36 -6.80 -17.62
CA LEU A 7 -4.95 -6.95 -17.26
C LEU A 7 -4.13 -5.69 -17.55
N GLU A 8 -4.62 -4.85 -18.46
CA GLU A 8 -3.98 -3.59 -18.84
C GLU A 8 -5.04 -2.49 -18.99
N LEU A 9 -4.63 -1.27 -18.66
CA LEU A 9 -5.43 -0.06 -18.85
C LEU A 9 -5.01 0.64 -20.14
N SER A 10 -5.98 1.03 -20.95
CA SER A 10 -5.73 2.00 -22.02
C SER A 10 -5.38 3.38 -21.46
N GLU A 11 -4.70 4.23 -22.23
CA GLU A 11 -4.38 5.62 -21.83
C GLU A 11 -5.59 6.41 -21.33
N ARG A 12 -6.75 6.17 -21.95
CA ARG A 12 -8.02 6.79 -21.58
C ARG A 12 -8.48 6.31 -20.19
N GLU A 13 -8.42 5.00 -19.94
CA GLU A 13 -8.78 4.40 -18.64
C GLU A 13 -7.80 4.82 -17.55
N SER A 14 -6.50 4.80 -17.82
CA SER A 14 -5.46 5.27 -16.89
C SER A 14 -5.70 6.72 -16.49
N ARG A 15 -6.12 7.58 -17.43
CA ARG A 15 -6.51 8.95 -17.11
C ARG A 15 -7.75 9.01 -16.21
N GLY A 16 -8.80 8.26 -16.54
CA GLY A 16 -10.02 8.18 -15.74
C GLY A 16 -9.77 7.67 -14.31
N VAL A 17 -8.87 6.68 -14.14
CA VAL A 17 -8.42 6.19 -12.83
C VAL A 17 -7.76 7.33 -12.05
N ARG A 18 -6.81 8.04 -12.67
CA ARG A 18 -6.08 9.13 -12.00
C ARG A 18 -7.00 10.28 -11.57
N GLU A 19 -7.94 10.66 -12.43
CA GLU A 19 -8.94 11.68 -12.13
C GLU A 19 -9.86 11.27 -10.96
N LEU A 20 -10.32 10.01 -10.96
CA LEU A 20 -11.18 9.49 -9.89
C LEU A 20 -10.44 9.38 -8.54
N ILE A 21 -9.17 8.96 -8.54
CA ILE A 21 -8.34 8.94 -7.33
C ILE A 21 -8.15 10.36 -6.79
N ALA A 22 -7.84 11.33 -7.65
CA ALA A 22 -7.66 12.72 -7.24
C ALA A 22 -8.93 13.29 -6.57
N LEU A 23 -10.11 13.01 -7.15
CA LEU A 23 -11.39 13.41 -6.58
C LEU A 23 -11.66 12.74 -5.21
N CYS A 24 -11.36 11.44 -5.08
CA CYS A 24 -11.50 10.74 -3.80
C CYS A 24 -10.53 11.30 -2.75
N ASN A 25 -9.28 11.56 -3.13
CA ASN A 25 -8.28 12.18 -2.25
C ASN A 25 -8.74 13.52 -1.70
N GLU A 26 -9.24 14.40 -2.57
CA GLU A 26 -9.77 15.70 -2.16
C GLU A 26 -10.95 15.55 -1.21
N THR A 27 -11.90 14.66 -1.53
CA THR A 27 -13.13 14.51 -0.75
C THR A 27 -12.90 13.83 0.60
N ASP A 28 -12.01 12.83 0.64
CA ASP A 28 -11.80 11.97 1.81
C ASP A 28 -10.62 12.42 2.68
N GLY A 29 -9.88 13.45 2.25
CA GLY A 29 -8.68 13.92 2.94
C GLY A 29 -7.54 12.90 2.91
N THR A 30 -7.41 12.15 1.82
CA THR A 30 -6.34 11.15 1.60
C THR A 30 -5.37 11.62 0.52
N ASN A 31 -4.28 10.88 0.34
CA ASN A 31 -3.19 11.21 -0.60
C ASN A 31 -2.66 9.95 -1.32
N TYR A 32 -3.54 9.10 -1.85
CA TYR A 32 -3.13 7.96 -2.69
C TYR A 32 -2.37 8.47 -3.91
N ASP A 33 -1.28 7.77 -4.28
CA ASP A 33 -0.53 8.07 -5.50
C ASP A 33 -1.28 7.45 -6.70
N PRO A 34 -1.81 8.28 -7.63
CA PRO A 34 -2.53 7.76 -8.77
C PRO A 34 -1.68 6.91 -9.73
N SER A 35 -0.35 7.07 -9.72
CA SER A 35 0.54 6.31 -10.59
C SER A 35 0.69 4.87 -10.12
N ALA A 36 0.87 4.67 -8.81
CA ALA A 36 0.93 3.35 -8.19
C ALA A 36 -0.31 2.51 -8.51
N GLU A 37 -1.50 3.12 -8.43
CA GLU A 37 -2.79 2.46 -8.68
C GLU A 37 -3.06 2.13 -10.17
N THR A 38 -2.22 2.62 -11.08
CA THR A 38 -2.23 2.25 -12.52
C THR A 38 -1.21 1.16 -12.87
N GLU A 39 -0.57 0.54 -11.87
CA GLU A 39 0.41 -0.55 -12.01
C GLU A 39 -0.07 -1.87 -11.38
N GLY A 40 -1.36 -2.00 -11.08
CA GLY A 40 -2.01 -3.26 -10.68
C GLY A 40 -1.88 -4.39 -11.70
N ASP A 41 -1.96 -5.63 -11.22
CA ASP A 41 -2.00 -6.84 -12.05
C ASP A 41 -3.39 -7.05 -12.67
N PHE A 42 -4.44 -6.61 -11.97
CA PHE A 42 -5.84 -6.78 -12.36
C PHE A 42 -6.65 -5.51 -12.10
N TYR A 43 -7.61 -5.25 -12.98
CA TYR A 43 -8.50 -4.10 -12.89
C TYR A 43 -9.94 -4.46 -13.18
N TYR A 44 -10.86 -3.80 -12.48
CA TYR A 44 -12.30 -3.85 -12.72
C TYR A 44 -12.82 -2.43 -12.75
N LEU A 45 -13.36 -2.00 -13.89
CA LEU A 45 -13.80 -0.62 -14.10
C LEU A 45 -15.32 -0.56 -14.33
N ILE A 46 -15.96 0.49 -13.81
CA ILE A 46 -17.33 0.85 -14.16
C ILE A 46 -17.28 2.24 -14.77
N ARG A 47 -17.55 2.32 -16.08
CA ARG A 47 -17.54 3.56 -16.86
C ARG A 47 -18.84 4.35 -16.69
N ASN A 48 -18.72 5.65 -16.85
CA ASN A 48 -19.87 6.55 -16.97
C ASN A 48 -20.29 6.65 -18.45
N GLU A 49 -20.96 5.61 -18.96
CA GLU A 49 -21.38 5.57 -20.37
C GLU A 49 -22.53 6.54 -20.68
N GLU A 50 -23.36 6.85 -19.69
CA GLU A 50 -24.53 7.72 -19.81
C GLU A 50 -24.46 8.85 -18.79
N ALA A 51 -23.53 9.77 -18.99
CA ALA A 51 -23.32 10.94 -18.11
C ALA A 51 -24.57 11.85 -17.97
N SER A 52 -25.58 11.71 -18.85
CA SER A 52 -26.87 12.39 -18.72
C SER A 52 -27.80 11.75 -17.69
N GLU A 53 -27.60 10.46 -17.37
CA GLU A 53 -28.40 9.72 -16.39
C GLU A 53 -27.74 9.64 -15.02
N THR A 54 -26.41 9.81 -14.98
CA THR A 54 -25.67 9.89 -13.72
C THR A 54 -25.60 11.35 -13.25
N ALA A 55 -25.86 11.59 -11.96
CA ALA A 55 -25.78 12.93 -11.38
C ALA A 55 -24.34 13.44 -11.20
N VAL A 56 -23.35 12.81 -11.86
CA VAL A 56 -21.93 13.02 -11.64
C VAL A 56 -21.16 13.04 -12.96
N SER A 57 -20.13 13.87 -13.02
CA SER A 57 -19.21 13.96 -14.15
C SER A 57 -18.02 13.00 -13.97
N GLY A 58 -17.25 12.83 -15.04
CA GLY A 58 -16.05 11.99 -15.06
C GLY A 58 -16.25 10.69 -15.82
N GLU A 59 -15.15 10.11 -16.29
CA GLU A 59 -15.16 8.93 -17.15
C GLU A 59 -15.48 7.64 -16.39
N LEU A 60 -15.01 7.53 -15.14
CA LEU A 60 -15.21 6.35 -14.30
C LEU A 60 -16.11 6.67 -13.10
N LEU A 61 -17.06 5.78 -12.85
CA LEU A 61 -17.91 5.81 -11.66
C LEU A 61 -17.26 5.06 -10.51
N SER A 62 -16.57 3.97 -10.81
CA SER A 62 -15.87 3.15 -9.82
C SER A 62 -14.75 2.36 -10.49
N PHE A 63 -13.69 2.06 -9.74
CA PHE A 63 -12.74 1.03 -10.13
C PHE A 63 -12.19 0.27 -8.92
N LEU A 64 -11.61 -0.89 -9.20
CA LEU A 64 -10.84 -1.71 -8.28
C LEU A 64 -9.55 -2.13 -9.00
N SER A 65 -8.42 -1.94 -8.34
CA SER A 65 -7.10 -2.47 -8.71
C SER A 65 -6.72 -3.58 -7.74
N ALA A 66 -6.06 -4.62 -8.26
CA ALA A 66 -5.54 -5.70 -7.44
C ALA A 66 -4.13 -6.12 -7.87
N TYR A 67 -3.30 -6.47 -6.88
CA TYR A 67 -1.91 -6.90 -7.03
C TYR A 67 -1.74 -8.26 -6.39
N ARG A 68 -1.01 -9.17 -7.04
CA ARG A 68 -0.62 -10.44 -6.44
C ARG A 68 0.36 -10.15 -5.31
N LEU A 69 -0.02 -10.56 -4.10
CA LEU A 69 0.94 -10.67 -3.01
C LEU A 69 1.61 -12.04 -3.10
N GLY A 70 2.92 -12.09 -2.84
CA GLY A 70 3.61 -13.35 -2.62
C GLY A 70 2.89 -14.14 -1.53
N GLY A 71 2.58 -15.41 -1.82
CA GLY A 71 1.94 -16.30 -0.85
C GLY A 71 2.98 -16.93 0.06
N ASP A 72 2.75 -16.92 1.37
CA ASP A 72 3.38 -17.88 2.26
C ASP A 72 2.65 -19.22 2.13
N ALA A 73 3.39 -20.34 2.23
CA ALA A 73 2.85 -21.68 2.01
C ALA A 73 1.62 -22.02 2.87
N GLU A 74 1.43 -21.35 4.01
CA GLU A 74 0.29 -21.53 4.92
C GLU A 74 -0.94 -20.67 4.58
N GLU A 75 -0.76 -19.48 3.97
CA GLU A 75 -1.85 -18.51 3.78
C GLU A 75 -2.50 -18.57 2.38
N GLY A 76 -1.89 -19.32 1.46
CA GLY A 76 -2.37 -19.48 0.08
C GLY A 76 -2.21 -18.20 -0.75
N GLU A 77 -2.81 -18.18 -1.94
CA GLU A 77 -2.75 -17.00 -2.81
C GLU A 77 -3.57 -15.84 -2.25
N ARG A 78 -3.03 -14.63 -2.36
CA ARG A 78 -3.64 -13.40 -1.86
C ARG A 78 -3.48 -12.26 -2.85
N LEU A 79 -4.52 -11.44 -2.97
CA LEU A 79 -4.46 -10.17 -3.68
C LEU A 79 -4.47 -8.99 -2.69
N ALA A 80 -3.57 -8.04 -2.86
CA ALA A 80 -3.73 -6.69 -2.34
C ALA A 80 -4.73 -5.94 -3.20
N VAL A 81 -5.66 -5.19 -2.59
CA VAL A 81 -6.77 -4.55 -3.27
C VAL A 81 -6.90 -3.09 -2.85
N SER A 82 -7.01 -2.22 -3.83
CA SER A 82 -7.42 -0.82 -3.67
C SER A 82 -8.69 -0.59 -4.49
N ALA A 83 -9.62 0.21 -3.99
CA ALA A 83 -10.88 0.46 -4.69
C ALA A 83 -11.40 1.86 -4.43
N PHE A 84 -11.96 2.46 -5.47
CA PHE A 84 -12.42 3.84 -5.45
C PHE A 84 -13.77 3.94 -6.15
N THR A 85 -14.71 4.66 -5.54
CA THR A 85 -16.01 4.97 -6.11
C THR A 85 -16.25 6.47 -6.00
N HIS A 86 -16.74 7.07 -7.09
CA HIS A 86 -17.00 8.49 -7.19
C HIS A 86 -17.86 8.97 -5.99
N PRO A 87 -17.42 9.99 -5.23
CA PRO A 87 -18.05 10.37 -3.96
C PRO A 87 -19.56 10.62 -4.04
N GLY A 88 -20.01 11.30 -5.11
CA GLY A 88 -21.42 11.65 -5.33
C GLY A 88 -22.38 10.47 -5.58
N ILE A 89 -21.87 9.25 -5.79
CA ILE A 89 -22.68 8.05 -6.09
C ILE A 89 -22.28 6.83 -5.24
N ARG A 90 -21.60 7.08 -4.11
CA ARG A 90 -21.33 6.02 -3.13
C ARG A 90 -22.65 5.44 -2.60
N ARG A 91 -22.56 4.21 -2.05
CA ARG A 91 -23.70 3.43 -1.53
C ARG A 91 -24.74 3.02 -2.59
N GLN A 92 -24.36 3.00 -3.86
CA GLN A 92 -25.19 2.45 -4.95
C GLN A 92 -24.73 1.06 -5.43
N GLY A 93 -23.89 0.38 -4.64
CA GLY A 93 -23.45 -0.99 -4.94
C GLY A 93 -22.28 -1.12 -5.92
N LEU A 94 -21.75 -0.01 -6.49
CA LEU A 94 -20.68 -0.06 -7.50
C LEU A 94 -19.39 -0.76 -7.02
N PHE A 95 -18.95 -0.46 -5.80
CA PHE A 95 -17.83 -1.19 -5.18
C PHE A 95 -18.10 -2.70 -5.08
N HIS A 96 -19.32 -3.10 -4.67
CA HIS A 96 -19.69 -4.50 -4.55
C HIS A 96 -19.72 -5.19 -5.92
N LEU A 97 -20.12 -4.49 -6.98
CA LEU A 97 -20.05 -5.02 -8.35
C LEU A 97 -18.61 -5.34 -8.74
N CYS A 98 -17.68 -4.40 -8.57
CA CYS A 98 -16.25 -4.65 -8.83
C CYS A 98 -15.69 -5.80 -7.98
N LEU A 99 -16.02 -5.81 -6.67
CA LEU A 99 -15.55 -6.84 -5.75
C LEU A 99 -16.11 -8.23 -6.11
N ASN A 100 -17.38 -8.33 -6.46
CA ASN A 100 -17.99 -9.61 -6.81
C ASN A 100 -17.38 -10.18 -8.10
N SER A 101 -17.12 -9.33 -9.11
CA SER A 101 -16.40 -9.76 -10.32
C SER A 101 -14.99 -10.28 -9.98
N LEU A 102 -14.25 -9.57 -9.13
CA LEU A 102 -12.94 -10.04 -8.63
C LEU A 102 -13.07 -11.40 -7.92
N ARG A 103 -14.11 -11.59 -7.11
CA ARG A 103 -14.32 -12.85 -6.38
C ARG A 103 -14.70 -13.99 -7.28
N ASP A 104 -15.45 -13.74 -8.34
CA ASP A 104 -15.81 -14.76 -9.33
C ASP A 104 -14.59 -15.25 -10.11
N ASP A 105 -13.68 -14.34 -10.49
CA ASP A 105 -12.46 -14.70 -11.22
C ASP A 105 -11.40 -15.34 -10.30
N PHE A 106 -11.35 -14.95 -9.01
CA PHE A 106 -10.30 -15.37 -8.07
C PHE A 106 -10.85 -16.06 -6.81
N ARG A 107 -11.80 -16.98 -6.95
CA ARG A 107 -12.53 -17.63 -5.83
C ARG A 107 -11.65 -18.25 -4.74
N SER A 108 -10.49 -18.78 -5.10
CA SER A 108 -9.56 -19.42 -4.15
C SER A 108 -8.71 -18.43 -3.36
N PHE A 109 -8.71 -17.15 -3.72
CA PHE A 109 -7.82 -16.14 -3.17
C PHE A 109 -8.42 -15.51 -1.92
N SER A 110 -7.53 -15.11 -1.01
CA SER A 110 -7.87 -14.12 0.02
C SER A 110 -7.58 -12.70 -0.50
N TYR A 111 -8.22 -11.70 0.11
CA TYR A 111 -8.04 -10.30 -0.29
C TYR A 111 -7.58 -9.47 0.89
N ARG A 112 -6.57 -8.63 0.67
CA ARG A 112 -6.12 -7.62 1.63
C ARG A 112 -6.40 -6.24 1.06
N PHE A 113 -7.33 -5.53 1.65
CA PHE A 113 -7.59 -4.15 1.30
C PHE A 113 -6.51 -3.25 1.91
N LEU A 114 -5.89 -2.43 1.07
CA LEU A 114 -4.88 -1.44 1.45
C LEU A 114 -5.55 -0.07 1.53
N VAL A 115 -5.75 0.44 2.74
CA VAL A 115 -6.42 1.73 2.96
C VAL A 115 -5.45 2.74 3.52
N LYS A 116 -5.14 3.79 2.77
CA LYS A 116 -4.35 4.91 3.24
C LYS A 116 -5.10 5.69 4.31
N CYS A 117 -4.39 6.07 5.37
CA CYS A 117 -4.92 6.97 6.39
C CYS A 117 -5.19 8.37 5.84
N ALA A 118 -6.02 9.13 6.54
CA ALA A 118 -6.18 10.54 6.25
C ALA A 118 -4.82 11.26 6.40
N ALA A 119 -4.51 12.16 5.47
CA ALA A 119 -3.25 12.90 5.45
C ALA A 119 -3.09 13.74 6.73
N GLY A 120 -1.91 13.69 7.33
CA GLY A 120 -1.60 14.31 8.62
C GLY A 120 -2.15 13.56 9.84
N ARG A 121 -2.78 12.38 9.64
CA ARG A 121 -3.26 11.48 10.71
C ARG A 121 -2.61 10.11 10.66
N GLU A 122 -1.45 10.01 10.02
CA GLU A 122 -0.71 8.76 9.83
C GLU A 122 -0.38 8.12 11.17
N GLU A 123 -0.02 8.90 12.20
CA GLU A 123 0.27 8.36 13.53
C GLU A 123 -1.01 7.84 14.25
N ALA A 124 -2.18 8.42 13.96
CA ALA A 124 -3.45 8.03 14.56
C ALA A 124 -4.07 6.79 13.92
N GLY A 125 -3.79 6.51 12.63
CA GLY A 125 -4.36 5.35 11.94
C GLY A 125 -5.86 5.45 11.70
N GLU A 126 -6.32 6.68 11.47
CA GLU A 126 -7.69 6.99 11.16
C GLU A 126 -7.91 6.94 9.65
N ILE A 127 -8.90 6.16 9.23
CA ILE A 127 -9.39 6.08 7.86
C ILE A 127 -10.78 6.70 7.76
N PRO A 128 -11.23 7.11 6.56
CA PRO A 128 -12.58 7.63 6.38
C PRO A 128 -13.66 6.67 6.91
N GLU A 129 -14.62 7.19 7.68
CA GLU A 129 -15.62 6.38 8.39
C GLU A 129 -16.45 5.51 7.44
N HIS A 130 -16.82 6.06 6.28
CA HIS A 130 -17.57 5.35 5.26
C HIS A 130 -16.77 4.16 4.67
N THR A 131 -15.46 4.30 4.51
CA THR A 131 -14.55 3.21 4.08
C THR A 131 -14.50 2.13 5.14
N ARG A 132 -14.31 2.51 6.41
CA ARG A 132 -14.34 1.56 7.55
C ARG A 132 -15.66 0.80 7.60
N HIS A 133 -16.79 1.49 7.52
CA HIS A 133 -18.11 0.87 7.54
C HIS A 133 -18.28 -0.11 6.36
N CYS A 134 -17.87 0.30 5.15
CA CYS A 134 -17.93 -0.55 3.96
C CYS A 134 -17.16 -1.87 4.16
N LEU A 135 -15.90 -1.80 4.58
CA LEU A 135 -15.05 -2.97 4.78
C LEU A 135 -15.56 -3.90 5.89
N LEU A 136 -16.04 -3.35 7.00
CA LEU A 136 -16.65 -4.16 8.06
C LEU A 136 -17.95 -4.82 7.59
N SER A 137 -18.75 -4.15 6.75
CA SER A 137 -20.02 -4.70 6.26
C SER A 137 -19.87 -5.90 5.34
N ILE A 138 -18.75 -5.99 4.62
CA ILE A 138 -18.40 -7.17 3.80
C ILE A 138 -17.66 -8.26 4.61
N GLY A 139 -17.48 -8.07 5.92
CA GLY A 139 -16.81 -9.03 6.79
C GLY A 139 -15.27 -8.96 6.74
N ALA A 140 -14.68 -7.87 6.25
CA ALA A 140 -13.23 -7.70 6.28
C ALA A 140 -12.75 -7.37 7.71
N GLU A 141 -11.69 -8.03 8.16
CA GLU A 141 -11.12 -7.88 9.49
C GLU A 141 -9.89 -6.97 9.45
N ARG A 142 -9.84 -5.94 10.31
CA ARG A 142 -8.63 -5.10 10.44
C ARG A 142 -7.43 -5.95 10.90
N LYS A 143 -6.30 -5.76 10.23
CA LYS A 143 -5.01 -6.36 10.58
C LYS A 143 -4.04 -5.30 11.05
N LYS A 144 -2.79 -5.71 11.22
CA LYS A 144 -1.68 -4.80 11.47
C LYS A 144 -1.57 -3.79 10.34
N ASP A 145 -1.37 -2.53 10.71
CA ASP A 145 -1.12 -1.48 9.74
C ASP A 145 0.35 -1.53 9.31
N GLU A 146 0.63 -1.05 8.12
CA GLU A 146 1.97 -0.90 7.57
C GLU A 146 2.36 0.59 7.62
N LEU A 147 3.52 0.88 8.18
CA LEU A 147 4.05 2.24 8.30
C LEU A 147 5.15 2.45 7.28
N PHE A 148 5.05 3.50 6.49
CA PHE A 148 6.16 4.00 5.69
C PHE A 148 6.90 5.04 6.50
N LEU A 149 8.21 4.85 6.63
CA LEU A 149 9.08 5.76 7.35
C LEU A 149 10.19 6.26 6.44
N GLU A 150 10.47 7.56 6.52
CA GLU A 150 11.52 8.21 5.75
C GLU A 150 12.55 8.86 6.67
N LYS A 151 13.80 8.88 6.22
CA LYS A 151 14.86 9.72 6.78
C LYS A 151 15.60 10.48 5.69
N LEU A 152 15.72 11.79 5.86
CA LEU A 152 16.63 12.63 5.10
C LEU A 152 18.06 12.51 5.65
N LEU A 153 19.02 12.23 4.78
CA LEU A 153 20.43 12.10 5.13
C LEU A 153 21.14 13.47 5.05
N PRO A 154 22.09 13.75 5.97
CA PRO A 154 22.92 14.96 5.91
C PRO A 154 23.74 15.07 4.62
N ARG A 155 24.13 13.94 4.04
CA ARG A 155 24.87 13.82 2.77
C ARG A 155 24.27 12.70 1.93
N GLY A 156 24.42 12.79 0.62
CA GLY A 156 24.02 11.70 -0.28
C GLY A 156 24.96 10.51 -0.19
N ILE A 157 24.41 9.29 -0.26
CA ILE A 157 25.14 8.03 -0.29
C ILE A 157 24.91 7.30 -1.61
N SER A 158 25.83 6.41 -1.98
CA SER A 158 25.64 5.45 -3.07
C SER A 158 24.83 4.26 -2.58
N ASP A 159 24.26 3.49 -3.50
CA ASP A 159 23.56 2.25 -3.17
C ASP A 159 24.56 1.21 -2.59
N PRO A 160 24.35 0.72 -1.36
CA PRO A 160 25.12 -0.39 -0.81
C PRO A 160 24.68 -1.76 -1.34
N GLY A 161 23.51 -1.87 -1.96
CA GLY A 161 22.87 -3.13 -2.33
C GLY A 161 22.76 -4.07 -1.14
N ASP A 162 23.06 -5.35 -1.37
CA ASP A 162 23.09 -6.40 -0.33
C ASP A 162 24.47 -6.56 0.34
N SER A 163 25.39 -5.60 0.13
CA SER A 163 26.77 -5.71 0.61
C SER A 163 26.97 -5.28 2.07
N LEU A 164 25.92 -4.79 2.74
CA LEU A 164 25.99 -4.35 4.13
C LEU A 164 25.59 -5.47 5.08
N SER A 165 26.48 -6.45 5.18
CA SER A 165 26.45 -7.48 6.22
C SER A 165 27.70 -7.40 7.11
N ASP A 166 27.57 -7.90 8.34
CA ASP A 166 28.69 -8.23 9.19
C ASP A 166 28.34 -9.40 10.12
N ARG A 167 29.19 -9.71 11.10
CA ARG A 167 28.97 -10.83 12.01
C ARG A 167 27.72 -10.71 12.90
N PHE A 168 27.06 -9.55 12.92
CA PHE A 168 25.90 -9.28 13.77
C PHE A 168 24.58 -9.23 13.01
N GLY A 169 24.60 -9.03 11.69
CA GLY A 169 23.38 -8.90 10.91
C GLY A 169 23.59 -8.34 9.50
N GLU A 170 22.47 -7.99 8.88
CA GLU A 170 22.36 -7.70 7.45
C GLU A 170 21.43 -6.50 7.19
N LEU A 171 21.76 -5.73 6.15
CA LEU A 171 20.98 -4.64 5.62
C LEU A 171 20.89 -4.76 4.10
N HIS A 172 19.68 -4.58 3.58
CA HIS A 172 19.37 -4.74 2.17
C HIS A 172 18.66 -3.51 1.63
N PHE A 173 19.22 -2.95 0.56
CA PHE A 173 18.70 -1.77 -0.10
C PHE A 173 18.45 -2.02 -1.59
N THR A 174 17.46 -1.32 -2.13
CA THR A 174 17.25 -1.18 -3.56
C THR A 174 17.00 0.29 -3.91
N PRO A 175 17.42 0.78 -5.08
CA PRO A 175 17.00 2.08 -5.57
C PRO A 175 15.46 2.15 -5.66
N TYR A 176 14.88 3.23 -5.13
CA TYR A 176 13.45 3.51 -5.23
C TYR A 176 13.17 4.62 -6.23
N SER A 177 13.97 5.68 -6.16
CA SER A 177 13.90 6.82 -7.08
C SER A 177 15.28 7.42 -7.29
N LYS A 178 15.37 8.49 -8.08
CA LYS A 178 16.64 9.18 -8.37
C LYS A 178 17.45 9.62 -7.14
N ASP A 179 16.80 9.81 -5.99
CA ASP A 179 17.42 10.32 -4.76
C ASP A 179 17.04 9.54 -3.50
N THR A 180 16.31 8.42 -3.64
CA THR A 180 15.79 7.64 -2.51
C THR A 180 16.18 6.16 -2.63
N LEU A 181 16.75 5.61 -1.56
CA LEU A 181 16.93 4.17 -1.38
C LEU A 181 15.78 3.60 -0.56
N TYR A 182 15.29 2.41 -0.94
CA TYR A 182 14.34 1.64 -0.15
C TYR A 182 15.08 0.57 0.66
N LEU A 183 15.01 0.66 1.98
CA LEU A 183 15.48 -0.35 2.92
C LEU A 183 14.41 -1.43 3.03
N TYR A 184 14.63 -2.57 2.38
CA TYR A 184 13.65 -3.67 2.35
C TYR A 184 13.99 -4.80 3.33
N GLY A 185 15.19 -4.78 3.94
CA GLY A 185 15.58 -5.77 4.94
C GLY A 185 16.56 -5.21 5.95
N LEU A 186 16.23 -5.32 7.24
CA LEU A 186 17.15 -5.15 8.37
C LEU A 186 17.02 -6.38 9.27
N LEU A 187 18.11 -7.13 9.38
CA LEU A 187 18.20 -8.32 10.22
C LEU A 187 19.33 -8.17 11.22
N VAL A 188 19.07 -8.51 12.48
CA VAL A 188 20.10 -8.71 13.51
C VAL A 188 19.96 -10.14 13.98
N TYR A 189 21.05 -10.91 13.96
CA TYR A 189 20.99 -12.32 14.36
C TYR A 189 20.64 -12.45 15.84
N ASP A 190 19.88 -13.49 16.19
CA ASP A 190 19.23 -13.66 17.50
C ASP A 190 20.17 -13.49 18.70
N SER A 191 21.39 -14.03 18.60
CA SER A 191 22.44 -13.95 19.64
C SER A 191 22.90 -12.51 19.94
N TYR A 192 22.58 -11.55 19.08
CA TYR A 192 23.03 -10.16 19.13
C TYR A 192 21.87 -9.16 19.28
N LEU A 193 20.64 -9.63 19.48
CA LEU A 193 19.50 -8.76 19.73
C LEU A 193 19.69 -7.92 21.00
N ARG A 194 19.10 -6.72 21.01
CA ARG A 194 19.10 -5.77 22.15
C ARG A 194 20.48 -5.26 22.60
N GLN A 195 21.51 -5.41 21.78
CA GLN A 195 22.88 -4.95 22.07
C GLN A 195 23.30 -3.72 21.25
N GLY A 196 22.36 -3.08 20.55
CA GLY A 196 22.62 -1.87 19.75
C GLY A 196 23.11 -2.13 18.32
N HIS A 197 23.21 -3.39 17.89
CA HIS A 197 23.71 -3.74 16.55
C HIS A 197 22.82 -3.25 15.40
N GLY A 198 21.49 -3.24 15.56
CA GLY A 198 20.59 -2.66 14.54
C GLY A 198 20.87 -1.17 14.28
N ARG A 199 21.12 -0.39 15.35
CA ARG A 199 21.55 1.01 15.24
C ARG A 199 22.91 1.12 14.54
N ALA A 200 23.86 0.29 14.92
CA ALA A 200 25.20 0.30 14.32
C ALA A 200 25.15 0.00 12.81
N LEU A 201 24.33 -0.96 12.39
CA LEU A 201 24.10 -1.29 10.98
C LEU A 201 23.49 -0.08 10.23
N LEU A 202 22.43 0.54 10.75
CA LEU A 202 21.83 1.72 10.13
C LEU A 202 22.84 2.87 9.99
N LYS A 203 23.62 3.15 11.04
CA LYS A 203 24.67 4.17 11.00
C LYS A 203 25.75 3.86 9.97
N LYS A 204 26.14 2.60 9.85
CA LYS A 204 27.11 2.15 8.82
C LYS A 204 26.57 2.41 7.41
N ALA A 205 25.28 2.17 7.18
CA ALA A 205 24.63 2.48 5.90
C ALA A 205 24.58 3.99 5.62
N GLU A 206 24.19 4.80 6.60
CA GLU A 206 24.14 6.27 6.48
C GLU A 206 25.53 6.91 6.22
N GLN A 207 26.59 6.20 6.61
CA GLN A 207 27.98 6.60 6.41
C GLN A 207 28.63 5.93 5.20
N TYR A 208 27.86 5.26 4.35
CA TYR A 208 28.38 4.62 3.15
C TYR A 208 28.98 5.66 2.17
N LYS A 209 29.56 5.15 1.07
CA LYS A 209 30.25 5.96 0.07
C LYS A 209 29.33 7.07 -0.46
N ALA A 210 29.91 8.21 -0.84
CA ALA A 210 29.14 9.33 -1.37
C ALA A 210 28.40 8.94 -2.66
N GLY A 211 27.18 9.44 -2.83
CA GLY A 211 26.36 9.15 -4.01
C GLY A 211 25.08 9.99 -4.07
N PRO A 212 24.17 9.65 -4.99
CA PRO A 212 23.01 10.50 -5.30
C PRO A 212 21.89 10.41 -4.26
N TYR A 213 21.84 9.34 -3.46
CA TYR A 213 20.69 9.05 -2.61
C TYR A 213 20.74 9.84 -1.31
N ARG A 214 19.79 10.75 -1.14
CA ARG A 214 19.69 11.62 0.04
C ARG A 214 18.58 11.19 0.99
N ARG A 215 17.74 10.24 0.61
CA ARG A 215 16.66 9.71 1.44
C ARG A 215 16.76 8.20 1.59
N ILE A 216 16.35 7.71 2.75
CA ILE A 216 16.06 6.30 2.98
C ILE A 216 14.57 6.18 3.32
N LEU A 217 13.85 5.43 2.51
CA LEU A 217 12.46 5.02 2.75
C LEU A 217 12.47 3.57 3.25
N LEU A 218 11.58 3.22 4.17
CA LEU A 218 11.37 1.86 4.63
C LEU A 218 9.91 1.62 4.98
N GLN A 219 9.51 0.35 4.99
CA GLN A 219 8.21 -0.08 5.48
C GLN A 219 8.39 -0.93 6.76
N ALA A 220 7.51 -0.74 7.74
CA ALA A 220 7.53 -1.51 8.97
C ALA A 220 6.11 -1.85 9.47
N ASP A 221 5.96 -3.08 9.96
CA ASP A 221 4.77 -3.52 10.69
C ASP A 221 4.54 -2.63 11.92
N SER A 222 3.34 -2.04 12.02
CA SER A 222 2.92 -1.19 13.15
C SER A 222 3.04 -1.85 14.52
N ARG A 223 3.08 -3.18 14.59
CA ARG A 223 3.25 -3.96 15.83
C ARG A 223 4.70 -4.34 16.11
N ASN A 224 5.64 -4.07 15.21
CA ASN A 224 7.07 -4.30 15.43
C ASN A 224 7.67 -3.16 16.27
N LEU A 225 7.26 -3.10 17.54
CA LEU A 225 7.66 -2.05 18.48
C LEU A 225 9.20 -1.91 18.61
N PRO A 226 9.99 -3.01 18.63
CA PRO A 226 11.45 -2.88 18.64
C PRO A 226 12.01 -2.16 17.41
N ALA A 227 11.57 -2.50 16.20
CA ALA A 227 12.02 -1.84 14.98
C ALA A 227 11.56 -0.38 14.93
N LEU A 228 10.30 -0.10 15.27
CA LEU A 228 9.78 1.28 15.31
C LEU A 228 10.52 2.14 16.32
N SER A 229 10.82 1.60 17.50
CA SER A 229 11.63 2.31 18.50
C SER A 229 13.02 2.61 17.98
N LEU A 230 13.64 1.67 17.26
CA LEU A 230 14.94 1.87 16.62
C LEU A 230 14.85 3.01 15.59
N TYR A 231 13.95 2.90 14.60
CA TYR A 231 13.81 3.88 13.52
C TYR A 231 13.52 5.28 14.04
N ARG A 232 12.60 5.42 14.99
CA ARG A 232 12.30 6.72 15.64
C ARG A 232 13.52 7.28 16.37
N SER A 233 14.28 6.44 17.08
CA SER A 233 15.53 6.88 17.73
C SER A 233 16.61 7.31 16.73
N GLU A 234 16.51 6.85 15.49
CA GLU A 234 17.37 7.22 14.38
C GLU A 234 16.81 8.34 13.49
N ASN A 235 15.78 9.06 13.95
CA ASN A 235 15.14 10.19 13.27
C ASN A 235 14.45 9.82 11.95
N TYR A 236 14.00 8.58 11.81
CA TYR A 236 12.99 8.26 10.79
C TYR A 236 11.63 8.80 11.22
N ILE A 237 10.93 9.43 10.29
CA ILE A 237 9.58 9.96 10.49
C ILE A 237 8.57 9.11 9.72
N VAL A 238 7.39 8.90 10.29
CA VAL A 238 6.29 8.26 9.56
C VAL A 238 5.79 9.23 8.50
N THR A 239 5.79 8.80 7.24
CA THR A 239 5.27 9.61 6.11
C THR A 239 3.89 9.13 5.68
N ASP A 240 3.62 7.83 5.79
CA ASP A 240 2.35 7.24 5.43
C ASP A 240 2.02 6.05 6.35
N ARG A 241 0.71 5.79 6.50
CA ARG A 241 0.20 4.58 7.13
C ARG A 241 -0.85 3.94 6.23
N ILE A 242 -0.68 2.65 5.98
CA ILE A 242 -1.65 1.81 5.28
C ILE A 242 -2.33 0.92 6.31
N CYS A 243 -3.63 1.15 6.52
CA CYS A 243 -4.49 0.27 7.30
C CYS A 243 -4.90 -0.94 6.45
N CYS A 244 -4.54 -2.13 6.92
CA CYS A 244 -4.81 -3.37 6.21
C CYS A 244 -6.09 -4.03 6.72
N PHE A 245 -6.94 -4.51 5.81
CA PHE A 245 -8.12 -5.31 6.15
C PHE A 245 -8.14 -6.59 5.33
N ASP A 246 -8.23 -7.75 5.99
CA ASP A 246 -8.27 -9.03 5.30
C ASP A 246 -9.71 -9.52 5.16
N LEU A 247 -10.08 -9.89 3.95
CA LEU A 247 -11.30 -10.62 3.63
C LEU A 247 -10.92 -12.04 3.24
N LYS A 248 -11.44 -13.02 3.99
CA LYS A 248 -11.17 -14.43 3.73
C LYS A 248 -11.84 -14.87 2.43
N LYS A 249 -11.25 -15.89 1.79
CA LYS A 249 -11.86 -16.59 0.66
C LYS A 249 -13.25 -17.10 1.01
N GLU A 250 -14.15 -17.04 0.04
CA GLU A 250 -15.48 -17.61 0.20
C GLU A 250 -15.34 -19.13 0.31
N HIS A 251 -15.71 -19.70 1.46
CA HIS A 251 -15.85 -21.15 1.52
C HIS A 251 -17.10 -21.48 0.73
N SER A 252 -16.94 -22.22 -0.36
CA SER A 252 -18.06 -22.82 -1.09
C SER A 252 -18.98 -23.45 -0.04
N ARG A 253 -20.17 -22.88 0.16
CA ARG A 253 -21.23 -23.58 0.88
C ARG A 253 -21.60 -24.75 -0.03
N CYS A 254 -21.11 -25.95 0.31
CA CYS A 254 -21.60 -27.19 -0.25
C CYS A 254 -23.09 -27.36 0.08
#